data_AF-A0A2Z6NHN8-F1
#
_entry.id   AF-A0A2Z6NHN8-F1
#
_cell.length_a   1.000
_cell.length_b   1.000
_cell.length_c   1.000
_cell.angle_alpha   90.00
_cell.angle_beta   90.00
_cell.angle_gamma   90.00
#
_symmetry.space_group_name_H-M   'P 1'
#
loop_
_entity.id
_entity.type
_entity.pdbx_description
1 polymer ?
#
loop_
_entity_poly.entity_id
_entity_poly.type
_entity_poly.pdbx_seq_one_letter_code
_entity_poly.pdbx_strand_id
1 'polypeptide(L)'
;MEAESQIPLKPSTRRARLTSHCRLLAHQKMWEEEEEIEKELADVTFEELQKARSNGEHVFFKKRGEKEKLKRANKNRPMEASSKKPVPAFRDVIQAPKKVVRDPRFESLCGTVDLDGSIFKYMLGDNGVSRGEITESSLDFHFPLKQLKEDWKREQVTAEAESSTDVPLPRVRGFRKRYNFVFENLPAERQALKKQLRKYKDPERRSEIEERLTWVEKQLKSGPSKNIETQILAKHKKKEREAAKQGKRPFYLKKSEIRNQGLIEKYDHLKSSGKLDSFIEKKRKRNAAKDRKFMPYARSGENVE
;
A
#
# COMPACT_ATOMS: atom_id res chain seq x y z
N MET A 1 62.39 54.83 17.77
CA MET A 1 61.25 54.39 16.93
C MET A 1 60.83 53.03 17.44
N GLU A 2 60.07 53.02 18.51
CA GLU A 2 59.54 51.81 19.15
C GLU A 2 58.10 51.66 18.66
N ALA A 3 57.84 50.55 17.94
CA ALA A 3 56.51 50.25 17.41
C ALA A 3 55.80 49.32 18.40
N GLU A 4 54.85 49.88 19.15
CA GLU A 4 53.93 49.14 19.99
C GLU A 4 52.96 48.32 19.11
N SER A 5 53.07 46.99 19.14
CA SER A 5 52.13 46.08 18.49
C SER A 5 50.94 45.78 19.42
N GLN A 6 49.80 46.43 19.18
CA GLN A 6 48.53 46.11 19.83
C GLN A 6 47.97 44.77 19.31
N ILE A 7 47.90 43.76 20.19
CA ILE A 7 47.22 42.48 19.93
C ILE A 7 45.77 42.59 20.45
N PRO A 8 44.74 42.30 19.64
CA PRO A 8 43.35 42.33 20.11
C PRO A 8 43.04 41.08 20.96
N LEU A 9 42.62 41.31 22.21
CA LEU A 9 42.11 40.28 23.12
C LEU A 9 40.79 39.70 22.58
N LYS A 10 40.69 38.37 22.52
CA LYS A 10 39.48 37.64 22.09
C LYS A 10 38.33 37.84 23.10
N PRO A 11 37.06 37.93 22.65
CA PRO A 11 35.92 38.12 23.54
C PRO A 11 35.72 36.88 24.43
N SER A 12 35.57 37.14 25.73
CA SER A 12 35.37 36.12 26.77
C SER A 12 34.08 35.31 26.54
N THR A 13 34.16 34.03 26.84
CA THR A 13 33.07 33.06 26.83
C THR A 13 32.05 33.36 27.94
N ARG A 14 31.12 34.30 27.72
CA ARG A 14 29.93 34.52 28.57
C ARG A 14 28.63 33.95 27.98
N ARG A 15 28.70 32.97 27.07
CA ARG A 15 27.52 32.34 26.44
C ARG A 15 27.35 30.84 26.70
N ALA A 16 27.96 30.32 27.78
CA ALA A 16 27.83 28.91 28.18
C ALA A 16 26.88 28.67 29.38
N ARG A 17 26.44 29.72 30.09
CA ARG A 17 25.59 29.58 31.29
C ARG A 17 24.08 29.55 31.00
N LEU A 18 23.63 30.11 29.87
CA LEU A 18 22.21 30.13 29.50
C LEU A 18 21.69 28.74 29.09
N THR A 19 22.54 27.88 28.53
CA THR A 19 22.17 26.53 28.10
C THR A 19 22.02 25.52 29.24
N SER A 20 22.74 25.69 30.36
CA SER A 20 22.58 24.80 31.52
C SER A 20 21.33 25.15 32.32
N HIS A 21 21.06 26.43 32.54
CA HIS A 21 19.89 26.88 33.30
C HIS A 21 18.57 26.57 32.57
N CYS A 22 18.49 26.80 31.25
CA CYS A 22 17.31 26.39 30.47
C CYS A 22 17.09 24.87 30.48
N ARG A 23 18.14 24.06 30.60
CA ARG A 23 18.04 22.59 30.67
C ARG A 23 17.56 22.10 32.03
N LEU A 24 18.01 22.75 33.10
CA LEU A 24 17.54 22.48 34.47
C LEU A 24 16.09 22.92 34.65
N LEU A 25 15.71 24.09 34.12
CA LEU A 25 14.32 24.56 34.12
C LEU A 25 13.41 23.64 33.31
N ALA A 26 13.88 23.09 32.19
CA ALA A 26 13.11 22.10 31.43
C ALA A 26 12.94 20.80 32.22
N HIS A 27 13.98 20.33 32.91
CA HIS A 27 13.91 19.13 33.76
C HIS A 27 12.97 19.35 34.96
N GLN A 28 13.00 20.54 35.56
CA GLN A 28 12.13 20.90 36.66
C GLN A 28 10.66 20.99 36.22
N LYS A 29 10.39 21.57 35.05
CA LYS A 29 9.03 21.57 34.46
C LYS A 29 8.54 20.16 34.13
N MET A 30 9.41 19.29 33.62
CA MET A 30 9.05 17.89 33.40
C MET A 30 8.70 17.18 34.71
N TRP A 31 9.40 17.49 35.81
CA TRP A 31 9.14 16.90 37.14
C TRP A 31 7.84 17.43 37.75
N GLU A 32 7.55 18.72 37.59
CA GLU A 32 6.27 19.32 38.00
C GLU A 32 5.09 18.70 37.21
N GLU A 33 5.26 18.49 35.90
CA GLU A 33 4.27 17.81 35.06
C GLU A 33 4.07 16.34 35.48
N GLU A 34 5.13 15.62 35.88
CA GLU A 34 5.04 14.24 36.39
C GLU A 34 4.28 14.16 37.71
N GLU A 35 4.54 15.07 38.66
CA GLU A 35 3.82 15.13 39.94
C GLU A 35 2.33 15.50 39.77
N GLU A 36 2.02 16.36 38.80
CA GLU A 36 0.63 16.73 38.50
C GLU A 36 -0.14 15.54 37.92
N ILE A 37 0.50 14.79 37.02
CA ILE A 37 -0.05 13.53 36.50
C ILE A 37 -0.27 12.51 37.62
N GLU A 38 0.68 12.38 38.57
CA GLU A 38 0.51 11.45 39.70
C GLU A 38 -0.66 11.83 40.61
N LYS A 39 -0.89 13.13 40.85
CA LYS A 39 -2.06 13.61 41.61
C LYS A 39 -3.36 13.32 40.87
N GLU A 40 -3.41 13.59 39.57
CA GLU A 40 -4.59 13.26 38.74
C GLU A 40 -4.88 11.76 38.73
N LEU A 41 -3.85 10.90 38.71
CA LEU A 41 -4.02 9.45 38.80
C LEU A 41 -4.49 8.98 40.17
N ALA A 42 -4.10 9.65 41.25
CA ALA A 42 -4.51 9.31 42.61
C ALA A 42 -6.01 9.54 42.84
N ASP A 43 -6.59 10.52 42.13
CA ASP A 43 -8.01 10.88 42.23
C ASP A 43 -8.93 10.03 41.33
N VAL A 44 -8.38 9.16 40.47
CA VAL A 44 -9.18 8.28 39.61
C VAL A 44 -9.90 7.23 40.46
N THR A 45 -11.23 7.27 40.42
CA THR A 45 -12.06 6.38 41.22
C THR A 45 -12.04 4.93 40.69
N PHE A 46 -12.22 3.96 41.59
CA PHE A 46 -12.22 2.53 41.23
C PHE A 46 -13.28 2.16 40.17
N GLU A 47 -14.42 2.88 40.15
CA GLU A 47 -15.49 2.68 39.17
C GLU A 47 -15.07 3.12 37.76
N GLU A 48 -14.35 4.24 37.64
CA GLU A 48 -13.78 4.71 36.37
C GLU A 48 -12.73 3.74 35.83
N LEU A 49 -11.94 3.11 36.70
CA LEU A 49 -11.00 2.06 36.33
C LEU A 49 -11.71 0.81 35.80
N GLN A 50 -12.83 0.41 36.41
CA GLN A 50 -13.64 -0.72 35.91
C GLN A 50 -14.31 -0.41 34.56
N LYS A 51 -14.83 0.80 34.37
CA LYS A 51 -15.35 1.27 33.07
C LYS A 51 -14.27 1.32 31.99
N ALA A 52 -13.08 1.82 32.31
CA ALA A 52 -11.95 1.83 31.38
C ALA A 52 -11.51 0.40 30.97
N ARG A 53 -11.57 -0.56 31.90
CA ARG A 53 -11.26 -1.97 31.66
C ARG A 53 -12.32 -2.67 30.80
N SER A 54 -13.60 -2.40 31.03
CA SER A 54 -14.72 -3.01 30.28
C SER A 54 -14.84 -2.48 28.85
N ASN A 55 -14.45 -1.23 28.60
CA ASN A 55 -14.48 -0.61 27.28
C ASN A 55 -13.45 -1.18 26.28
N GLY A 56 -12.51 -2.01 26.73
CA GLY A 56 -11.52 -2.64 25.86
C GLY A 56 -10.54 -1.65 25.22
N GLU A 57 -10.50 -0.38 25.63
CA GLU A 57 -9.48 0.58 25.21
C GLU A 57 -8.12 0.33 25.91
N HIS A 58 -8.13 -0.35 27.05
CA HIS A 58 -6.92 -0.73 27.80
C HIS A 58 -6.15 -1.94 27.21
N VAL A 59 -6.51 -2.46 26.02
CA VAL A 59 -5.57 -3.32 25.26
C VAL A 59 -4.50 -2.45 24.62
N PHE A 60 -3.67 -1.83 25.47
CA PHE A 60 -2.35 -1.41 25.06
C PHE A 60 -1.64 -2.69 24.63
N PHE A 61 -1.49 -2.90 23.33
CA PHE A 61 -0.50 -3.83 22.84
C PHE A 61 0.83 -3.36 23.41
N LYS A 62 1.29 -3.93 24.53
CA LYS A 62 2.71 -3.92 24.87
C LYS A 62 3.36 -4.46 23.62
N LYS A 63 3.94 -3.56 22.82
CA LYS A 63 4.72 -3.90 21.63
C LYS A 63 5.70 -4.92 22.16
N ARG A 64 5.46 -6.21 21.87
CA ARG A 64 6.32 -7.31 22.35
C ARG A 64 7.72 -6.83 22.03
N GLY A 65 8.51 -6.56 23.07
CA GLY A 65 9.78 -5.84 22.93
C GLY A 65 10.47 -6.40 21.70
N GLU A 66 10.82 -5.54 20.75
CA GLU A 66 11.60 -5.96 19.59
C GLU A 66 12.78 -6.71 20.17
N LYS A 67 12.74 -8.05 20.11
CA LYS A 67 13.78 -8.88 20.71
C LYS A 67 15.03 -8.46 19.97
N GLU A 68 15.91 -7.71 20.63
CA GLU A 68 17.18 -7.33 20.03
C GLU A 68 17.81 -8.62 19.53
N LYS A 69 17.97 -8.71 18.22
CA LYS A 69 18.59 -9.87 17.61
C LYS A 69 20.04 -9.81 18.09
N LEU A 70 20.40 -10.72 19.00
CA LEU A 70 21.77 -10.87 19.47
C LEU A 70 22.67 -10.97 18.23
N LYS A 71 23.50 -9.94 18.03
CA LYS A 71 24.44 -9.90 16.91
C LYS A 71 25.63 -10.78 17.27
N ARG A 72 26.17 -11.49 16.28
CA ARG A 72 27.45 -12.19 16.45
C ARG A 72 28.54 -11.15 16.73
N ALA A 73 29.41 -11.41 17.71
CA ALA A 73 30.53 -10.51 18.02
C ALA A 73 31.56 -10.44 16.87
N ASN A 74 31.74 -11.52 16.10
CA ASN A 74 32.58 -11.58 14.91
C ASN A 74 31.94 -12.53 13.88
N LYS A 75 32.23 -12.36 12.58
CA LYS A 75 31.66 -13.15 11.46
C LYS A 75 31.99 -14.63 11.55
N ASN A 76 33.10 -14.99 12.19
CA ASN A 76 33.57 -16.36 12.34
C ASN A 76 33.16 -17.00 13.69
N ARG A 77 32.35 -16.33 14.52
CA ARG A 77 31.87 -16.88 15.80
C ARG A 77 30.46 -17.45 15.65
N PRO A 78 30.20 -18.70 16.08
CA PRO A 78 28.86 -19.23 16.15
C PRO A 78 27.99 -18.42 17.13
N MET A 79 26.68 -18.46 16.92
CA MET A 79 25.71 -17.70 17.71
C MET A 79 25.07 -18.61 18.75
N GLU A 80 25.18 -18.26 20.03
CA GLU A 80 24.56 -19.02 21.11
C GLU A 80 23.03 -18.82 21.11
N ALA A 81 22.28 -19.94 21.13
CA ALA A 81 20.83 -19.94 21.20
C ALA A 81 20.37 -20.54 22.54
N SER A 82 19.31 -19.98 23.12
CA SER A 82 18.75 -20.51 24.37
C SER A 82 17.97 -21.81 24.12
N SER A 83 18.30 -22.85 24.88
CA SER A 83 17.58 -24.15 24.90
C SER A 83 16.13 -24.04 25.36
N LYS A 84 15.75 -22.93 26.01
CA LYS A 84 14.40 -22.67 26.54
C LYS A 84 13.41 -22.22 25.47
N LYS A 85 13.86 -22.03 24.22
CA LYS A 85 13.00 -21.67 23.10
C LYS A 85 12.47 -22.96 22.46
N PRO A 86 11.16 -23.26 22.54
CA PRO A 86 10.61 -24.48 21.95
C PRO A 86 10.80 -24.46 20.43
N VAL A 87 11.08 -25.62 19.84
CA VAL A 87 11.20 -25.78 18.40
C VAL A 87 9.82 -25.51 17.78
N PRO A 88 9.69 -24.60 16.78
CA PRO A 88 8.42 -24.42 16.10
C PRO A 88 8.04 -25.74 15.41
N ALA A 89 6.76 -26.13 15.51
CA ALA A 89 6.24 -27.35 14.91
C ALA A 89 6.71 -27.48 13.45
N PHE A 90 7.17 -28.69 13.09
CA PHE A 90 7.58 -29.00 11.72
C PHE A 90 6.43 -28.63 10.78
N ARG A 91 6.72 -27.72 9.85
CA ARG A 91 5.78 -27.40 8.78
C ARG A 91 5.92 -28.51 7.76
N ASP A 92 4.84 -29.21 7.47
CA ASP A 92 4.78 -30.05 6.27
C ASP A 92 4.95 -29.12 5.07
N VAL A 93 6.17 -29.12 4.53
CA VAL A 93 6.49 -28.46 3.28
C VAL A 93 5.80 -29.29 2.21
N ILE A 94 4.54 -28.96 1.91
CA ILE A 94 3.90 -29.40 0.68
C ILE A 94 4.86 -28.94 -0.43
N GLN A 95 5.59 -29.86 -1.03
CA GLN A 95 6.50 -29.55 -2.13
C GLN A 95 5.64 -29.17 -3.32
N ALA A 96 5.26 -27.89 -3.39
CA ALA A 96 4.64 -27.36 -4.59
C ALA A 96 5.59 -27.66 -5.76
N PRO A 97 5.11 -28.22 -6.87
CA PRO A 97 5.96 -28.54 -8.01
C PRO A 97 6.64 -27.25 -8.49
N LYS A 98 7.96 -27.20 -8.33
CA LYS A 98 8.76 -26.04 -8.71
C LYS A 98 8.87 -26.02 -10.23
N LYS A 99 8.40 -24.94 -10.86
CA LYS A 99 8.66 -24.71 -12.29
C LYS A 99 10.14 -24.41 -12.47
N VAL A 100 10.88 -25.38 -12.98
CA VAL A 100 12.28 -25.20 -13.36
C VAL A 100 12.28 -24.65 -14.78
N VAL A 101 12.79 -23.42 -14.97
CA VAL A 101 13.02 -22.89 -16.31
C VAL A 101 14.30 -23.54 -16.83
N ARG A 102 14.16 -24.58 -17.66
CA ARG A 102 15.26 -25.24 -18.36
C ARG A 102 15.40 -24.59 -19.75
N ASP A 103 16.63 -24.54 -20.25
CA ASP A 103 16.91 -24.09 -21.61
C ASP A 103 16.32 -25.14 -22.57
N PRO A 104 15.47 -24.76 -23.54
CA PRO A 104 14.76 -25.70 -24.41
C PRO A 104 15.70 -26.61 -25.22
N ARG A 105 16.97 -26.23 -25.38
CA ARG A 105 18.01 -27.08 -26.00
C ARG A 105 18.40 -28.29 -25.14
N PHE A 106 18.11 -28.24 -23.85
CA PHE A 106 18.42 -29.27 -22.86
C PHE A 106 17.15 -29.83 -22.21
N GLU A 107 16.00 -29.60 -22.83
CA GLU A 107 14.73 -30.22 -22.44
C GLU A 107 14.72 -31.68 -22.93
N SER A 108 14.21 -32.62 -22.13
CA SER A 108 14.18 -34.05 -22.49
C SER A 108 13.36 -34.38 -23.75
N LEU A 109 12.59 -33.41 -24.24
CA LEU A 109 11.79 -33.47 -25.47
C LEU A 109 12.58 -33.04 -26.72
N CYS A 110 13.80 -32.51 -26.56
CA CYS A 110 14.70 -32.26 -27.68
C CYS A 110 15.25 -33.64 -28.09
N GLY A 111 14.85 -34.11 -29.28
CA GLY A 111 15.09 -35.48 -29.73
C GLY A 111 16.58 -35.84 -29.83
N THR A 112 16.86 -37.13 -29.79
CA THR A 112 18.17 -37.69 -30.12
C THR A 112 18.50 -37.35 -31.57
N VAL A 113 19.67 -36.74 -31.82
CA VAL A 113 20.13 -36.47 -33.18
C VAL A 113 20.70 -37.74 -33.78
N ASP A 114 19.99 -38.34 -34.73
CA ASP A 114 20.55 -39.40 -35.57
C ASP A 114 21.53 -38.75 -36.55
N LEU A 115 22.77 -39.26 -36.57
CA LEU A 115 23.91 -38.68 -37.31
C LEU A 115 23.78 -38.79 -38.84
N ASP A 116 22.72 -39.42 -39.34
CA ASP A 116 22.52 -39.72 -40.76
C ASP A 116 21.44 -38.80 -41.38
N GLY A 117 21.64 -37.49 -41.23
CA GLY A 117 21.22 -36.47 -42.22
C GLY A 117 19.75 -36.36 -42.64
N SER A 118 18.79 -36.96 -41.92
CA SER A 118 17.37 -36.94 -42.32
C SER A 118 16.53 -36.17 -41.31
N ILE A 119 16.40 -34.86 -41.55
CA ILE A 119 15.64 -33.94 -40.71
C ILE A 119 14.14 -34.03 -41.07
N PHE A 120 13.31 -34.21 -40.03
CA PHE A 120 11.83 -34.24 -39.99
C PHE A 120 11.12 -35.54 -40.41
N LYS A 121 11.03 -36.48 -39.46
CA LYS A 121 9.86 -37.37 -39.32
C LYS A 121 9.08 -36.93 -38.07
N TYR A 122 8.08 -36.07 -38.24
CA TYR A 122 7.09 -35.85 -37.20
C TYR A 122 6.34 -37.18 -36.97
N MET A 123 6.62 -37.85 -35.85
CA MET A 123 5.83 -39.00 -35.42
C MET A 123 4.46 -38.50 -34.94
N LEU A 124 3.43 -38.77 -35.75
CA LEU A 124 2.07 -38.97 -35.25
C LEU A 124 2.14 -40.09 -34.21
N GLY A 125 1.72 -39.79 -32.98
CA GLY A 125 1.69 -40.78 -31.91
C GLY A 125 0.57 -41.79 -32.15
N ASP A 126 0.95 -43.03 -32.45
CA ASP A 126 0.07 -44.19 -32.35
C ASP A 126 -0.19 -44.48 -30.86
N ASN A 127 -1.27 -43.91 -30.32
CA ASN A 127 -1.86 -44.41 -29.10
C ASN A 127 -2.78 -45.57 -29.47
N GLY A 128 -2.28 -46.79 -29.30
CA GLY A 128 -3.06 -48.01 -29.38
C GLY A 128 -4.23 -47.97 -28.40
N VAL A 129 -5.43 -47.76 -28.94
CA VAL A 129 -6.70 -48.08 -28.29
C VAL A 129 -7.58 -48.73 -29.36
N SER A 130 -7.94 -49.98 -29.11
CA SER A 130 -8.86 -50.81 -29.89
C SER A 130 -10.14 -50.05 -30.25
N ARG A 131 -10.43 -49.94 -31.55
CA ARG A 131 -11.73 -49.48 -32.06
C ARG A 131 -12.77 -50.56 -31.78
N GLY A 132 -13.56 -50.36 -30.73
CA GLY A 132 -14.87 -50.99 -30.59
C GLY A 132 -15.83 -50.39 -31.62
N GLU A 133 -16.57 -51.25 -32.29
CA GLU A 133 -17.62 -50.92 -33.23
C GLU A 133 -18.68 -50.05 -32.55
N ILE A 134 -19.02 -48.91 -33.16
CA ILE A 134 -20.12 -48.07 -32.71
C ILE A 134 -21.30 -48.42 -33.60
N THR A 135 -22.25 -49.17 -33.05
CA THR A 135 -23.57 -49.36 -33.64
C THR A 135 -24.32 -48.03 -33.64
N GLU A 136 -25.04 -47.77 -34.71
CA GLU A 136 -25.66 -46.52 -35.17
C GLU A 136 -26.86 -46.04 -34.33
N SER A 137 -26.80 -46.16 -33.00
CA SER A 137 -27.92 -45.85 -32.11
C SER A 137 -27.47 -45.13 -30.83
N SER A 138 -26.82 -43.98 -30.98
CA SER A 138 -26.67 -43.02 -29.88
C SER A 138 -26.46 -41.61 -30.46
N LEU A 139 -27.55 -41.06 -30.98
CA LEU A 139 -27.68 -39.63 -31.28
C LEU A 139 -27.84 -38.88 -29.95
N ASP A 140 -26.72 -38.64 -29.27
CA ASP A 140 -26.68 -37.66 -28.20
C ASP A 140 -26.36 -36.28 -28.79
N PHE A 141 -27.40 -35.45 -28.74
CA PHE A 141 -27.50 -34.04 -29.07
C PHE A 141 -26.42 -33.21 -28.33
N HIS A 142 -25.17 -33.17 -28.82
CA HIS A 142 -24.17 -32.22 -28.31
C HIS A 142 -24.26 -30.90 -29.06
N PHE A 143 -25.31 -30.13 -28.76
CA PHE A 143 -25.46 -28.75 -29.21
C PHE A 143 -24.29 -27.92 -28.65
N PRO A 144 -23.42 -27.30 -29.48
CA PRO A 144 -22.17 -26.71 -29.01
C PRO A 144 -22.42 -25.32 -28.42
N LEU A 145 -23.03 -25.29 -27.23
CA LEU A 145 -23.29 -24.08 -26.43
C LEU A 145 -22.01 -23.29 -26.09
N LYS A 146 -20.84 -23.93 -26.19
CA LYS A 146 -19.55 -23.25 -26.03
C LYS A 146 -19.21 -22.36 -27.22
N GLN A 147 -19.46 -22.84 -28.46
CA GLN A 147 -19.23 -22.05 -29.67
C GLN A 147 -20.15 -20.83 -29.69
N LEU A 148 -21.46 -21.03 -29.48
CA LEU A 148 -22.44 -19.94 -29.44
C LEU A 148 -22.18 -18.90 -28.33
N LYS A 149 -21.61 -19.31 -27.19
CA LYS A 149 -21.26 -18.38 -26.10
C LYS A 149 -19.98 -17.59 -26.38
N GLU A 150 -19.06 -18.16 -27.17
CA GLU A 150 -17.88 -17.45 -27.63
C GLU A 150 -18.18 -16.54 -28.82
N ASP A 151 -19.03 -16.98 -29.74
CA ASP A 151 -19.49 -16.20 -30.89
C ASP A 151 -20.37 -15.02 -30.45
N TRP A 152 -21.30 -15.24 -29.50
CA TRP A 152 -22.07 -14.16 -28.87
C TRP A 152 -21.19 -13.16 -28.11
N LYS A 153 -20.11 -13.63 -27.47
CA LYS A 153 -19.12 -12.75 -26.83
C LYS A 153 -18.29 -11.96 -27.84
N ARG A 154 -17.99 -12.53 -29.00
CA ARG A 154 -17.26 -11.86 -30.08
C ARG A 154 -18.13 -10.81 -30.75
N GLU A 155 -19.38 -11.12 -31.04
CA GLU A 155 -20.36 -10.17 -31.62
C GLU A 155 -20.65 -9.00 -30.68
N GLN A 156 -20.75 -9.22 -29.36
CA GLN A 156 -20.87 -8.12 -28.39
C GLN A 156 -19.64 -7.19 -28.40
N VAL A 157 -18.43 -7.75 -28.51
CA VAL A 157 -17.19 -6.95 -28.52
C VAL A 157 -17.00 -6.20 -29.84
N THR A 158 -17.41 -6.78 -30.98
CA THR A 158 -17.33 -6.10 -32.29
C THR A 158 -18.42 -5.05 -32.46
N ALA A 159 -19.64 -5.29 -31.98
CA ALA A 159 -20.72 -4.29 -32.00
C ALA A 159 -20.42 -3.09 -31.08
N GLU A 160 -19.78 -3.31 -29.92
CA GLU A 160 -19.31 -2.22 -29.05
C GLU A 160 -18.07 -1.48 -29.62
N ALA A 161 -17.25 -2.14 -30.45
CA ALA A 161 -16.10 -1.53 -31.09
C ALA A 161 -16.46 -0.64 -32.30
N GLU A 162 -17.60 -0.88 -32.94
CA GLU A 162 -18.06 -0.13 -34.12
C GLU A 162 -19.04 1.01 -33.77
N SER A 163 -19.70 0.98 -32.60
CA SER A 163 -20.61 2.04 -32.16
C SER A 163 -19.99 3.04 -31.16
N SER A 164 -18.76 2.82 -30.70
CA SER A 164 -18.09 3.68 -29.73
C SER A 164 -16.96 4.46 -30.41
N THR A 165 -17.15 5.76 -30.58
CA THR A 165 -16.11 6.71 -31.02
C THR A 165 -14.95 6.84 -30.01
N ASP A 166 -15.01 6.15 -28.87
CA ASP A 166 -13.94 6.13 -27.86
C ASP A 166 -12.99 4.96 -28.11
N VAL A 167 -11.95 5.21 -28.92
CA VAL A 167 -10.77 4.36 -29.02
C VAL A 167 -10.19 4.16 -27.62
N PRO A 168 -10.07 2.92 -27.10
CA PRO A 168 -9.52 2.67 -25.78
C PRO A 168 -8.08 3.18 -25.73
N LEU A 169 -7.87 4.31 -25.03
CA LEU A 169 -6.55 4.89 -24.90
C LEU A 169 -5.59 3.82 -24.35
N PRO A 170 -4.50 3.49 -25.07
CA PRO A 170 -3.59 2.47 -24.63
C PRO A 170 -3.08 2.83 -23.23
N ARG A 171 -3.03 1.86 -22.31
CA ARG A 171 -2.47 2.02 -20.96
C ARG A 171 -0.93 2.15 -21.04
N VAL A 172 -0.46 3.09 -21.84
CA VAL A 172 0.96 3.38 -22.00
C VAL A 172 1.45 3.98 -20.69
N ARG A 173 2.43 3.31 -20.06
CA ARG A 173 3.06 3.77 -18.83
C ARG A 173 3.51 5.22 -19.03
N GLY A 174 3.03 6.13 -18.17
CA GLY A 174 3.36 7.56 -18.23
C GLY A 174 2.54 8.41 -19.21
N PHE A 175 1.49 7.89 -19.86
CA PHE A 175 0.60 8.69 -20.72
C PHE A 175 0.13 9.98 -20.03
N ARG A 176 -0.36 9.87 -18.79
CA ARG A 176 -0.81 11.01 -17.97
C ARG A 176 0.28 12.07 -17.75
N LYS A 177 1.55 11.67 -17.69
CA LYS A 177 2.69 12.60 -17.50
C LYS A 177 3.02 13.34 -18.80
N ARG A 178 3.02 12.62 -19.93
CA ARG A 178 3.34 13.20 -21.24
C ARG A 178 2.25 14.14 -21.72
N TYR A 179 1.00 13.77 -21.49
CA TYR A 179 -0.17 14.56 -21.87
C TYR A 179 -0.76 15.30 -20.66
N ASN A 180 0.07 15.76 -19.71
CA ASN A 180 -0.42 16.45 -18.51
C ASN A 180 -1.17 17.74 -18.87
N PHE A 181 -0.74 18.44 -19.92
CA PHE A 181 -1.38 19.65 -20.44
C PHE A 181 -2.86 19.44 -20.78
N VAL A 182 -3.25 18.25 -21.26
CA VAL A 182 -4.65 17.90 -21.52
C VAL A 182 -5.44 17.96 -20.22
N PHE A 183 -4.86 17.46 -19.12
CA PHE A 183 -5.50 17.39 -17.81
C PHE A 183 -5.45 18.69 -17.00
N GLU A 184 -4.51 19.59 -17.30
CA GLU A 184 -4.40 20.90 -16.66
C GLU A 184 -5.58 21.82 -17.01
N ASN A 185 -6.16 21.66 -18.21
CA ASN A 185 -7.28 22.47 -18.68
C ASN A 185 -8.67 21.96 -18.22
N LEU A 186 -8.77 20.73 -17.69
CA LEU A 186 -10.04 20.13 -17.23
C LEU A 186 -10.78 20.96 -16.15
N PRO A 187 -10.11 21.57 -15.16
CA PRO A 187 -10.80 22.43 -14.18
C PRO A 187 -11.46 23.65 -14.83
N ALA A 188 -10.84 24.23 -15.86
CA ALA A 188 -11.40 25.34 -16.62
C ALA A 188 -12.61 24.88 -17.45
N GLU A 189 -12.49 23.73 -18.13
CA GLU A 189 -13.59 23.08 -18.85
C GLU A 189 -14.78 22.80 -17.92
N ARG A 190 -14.52 22.25 -16.72
CA ARG A 190 -15.55 22.02 -15.70
C ARG A 190 -16.30 23.31 -15.34
N GLN A 191 -15.59 24.42 -15.18
CA GLN A 191 -16.21 25.72 -14.88
C GLN A 191 -17.02 26.25 -16.07
N ALA A 192 -16.53 26.06 -17.30
CA ALA A 192 -17.24 26.44 -18.53
C ALA A 192 -18.54 25.65 -18.70
N LEU A 193 -18.51 24.32 -18.53
CA LEU A 193 -19.69 23.44 -18.58
C LEU A 193 -20.72 23.83 -17.52
N LYS A 194 -20.29 24.15 -16.28
CA LYS A 194 -21.19 24.69 -15.25
C LYS A 194 -21.84 26.01 -15.65
N LYS A 195 -21.13 26.89 -16.36
CA LYS A 195 -21.70 28.14 -16.89
C LYS A 195 -22.68 27.86 -18.03
N GLN A 196 -22.40 26.89 -18.90
CA GLN A 196 -23.31 26.48 -19.98
C GLN A 196 -24.60 25.88 -19.43
N LEU A 197 -24.52 25.09 -18.35
CA LEU A 197 -25.69 24.54 -17.65
C LEU A 197 -26.62 25.62 -17.08
N ARG A 198 -26.06 26.79 -16.75
CA ARG A 198 -26.84 27.96 -16.31
C ARG A 198 -27.49 28.73 -17.48
N LYS A 199 -26.97 28.58 -18.70
CA LYS A 199 -27.39 29.33 -19.90
C LYS A 199 -28.44 28.59 -20.71
N TYR A 200 -28.19 27.32 -21.02
CA TYR A 200 -29.08 26.51 -21.85
C TYR A 200 -30.14 25.83 -20.99
N LYS A 201 -31.39 25.83 -21.47
CA LYS A 201 -32.54 25.25 -20.78
C LYS A 201 -33.17 24.08 -21.55
N ASP A 202 -32.79 23.89 -22.80
CA ASP A 202 -33.19 22.75 -23.62
C ASP A 202 -32.77 21.44 -22.97
N PRO A 203 -33.65 20.43 -22.88
CA PRO A 203 -33.40 19.22 -22.11
C PRO A 203 -32.24 18.38 -22.68
N GLU A 204 -32.18 18.19 -24.00
CA GLU A 204 -31.15 17.38 -24.66
C GLU A 204 -29.74 17.99 -24.55
N ARG A 205 -29.63 19.29 -24.85
CA ARG A 205 -28.35 20.01 -24.69
C ARG A 205 -27.89 20.03 -23.24
N ARG A 206 -28.83 20.15 -22.30
CA ARG A 206 -28.54 20.11 -20.88
C ARG A 206 -28.01 18.73 -20.47
N SER A 207 -28.59 17.63 -20.96
CA SER A 207 -28.11 16.28 -20.67
C SER A 207 -26.71 16.04 -21.25
N GLU A 208 -26.43 16.48 -22.48
CA GLU A 208 -25.09 16.38 -23.07
C GLU A 208 -24.02 17.13 -22.24
N ILE A 209 -24.35 18.33 -21.77
CA ILE A 209 -23.47 19.13 -20.90
C ILE A 209 -23.26 18.43 -19.55
N GLU A 210 -24.32 17.84 -18.98
CA GLU A 210 -24.25 17.09 -17.72
C GLU A 210 -23.39 15.83 -17.87
N GLU A 211 -23.58 15.05 -18.93
CA GLU A 211 -22.75 13.87 -19.24
C GLU A 211 -21.28 14.25 -19.37
N ARG A 212 -20.98 15.30 -20.14
CA ARG A 212 -19.60 15.80 -20.27
C ARG A 212 -19.04 16.26 -18.92
N LEU A 213 -19.84 16.94 -18.10
CA LEU A 213 -19.44 17.35 -16.75
C LEU A 213 -19.11 16.15 -15.87
N THR A 214 -19.95 15.10 -15.87
CA THR A 214 -19.69 13.88 -15.10
C THR A 214 -18.41 13.18 -15.55
N TRP A 215 -18.13 13.17 -16.86
CA TRP A 215 -16.88 12.64 -17.40
C TRP A 215 -15.67 13.43 -16.90
N VAL A 216 -15.72 14.77 -16.97
CA VAL A 216 -14.63 15.63 -16.46
C VAL A 216 -14.43 15.43 -14.95
N GLU A 217 -15.51 15.33 -14.17
CA GLU A 217 -15.43 15.08 -12.73
C GLU A 217 -14.85 13.70 -12.42
N LYS A 218 -15.23 12.66 -13.18
CA LYS A 218 -14.64 11.32 -13.10
C LYS A 218 -13.15 11.36 -13.44
N GLN A 219 -12.72 12.12 -14.44
CA GLN A 219 -11.31 12.28 -14.81
C GLN A 219 -10.48 13.01 -13.76
N LEU A 220 -11.06 14.02 -13.08
CA LEU A 220 -10.42 14.71 -11.97
C LEU A 220 -10.32 13.82 -10.73
N LYS A 221 -11.36 13.01 -10.45
CA LYS A 221 -11.40 12.07 -9.31
C LYS A 221 -10.49 10.86 -9.51
N SER A 222 -10.41 10.34 -10.73
CA SER A 222 -9.56 9.20 -11.12
C SER A 222 -8.13 9.58 -11.50
N GLY A 223 -7.83 10.88 -11.56
CA GLY A 223 -6.46 11.38 -11.74
C GLY A 223 -5.52 10.75 -10.72
N PRO A 224 -4.19 10.80 -10.97
CA PRO A 224 -3.23 10.26 -10.01
C PRO A 224 -3.42 10.99 -8.69
N SER A 225 -4.02 10.32 -7.70
CA SER A 225 -4.03 10.79 -6.33
C SER A 225 -2.55 10.99 -5.99
N LYS A 226 -2.11 12.25 -5.95
CA LYS A 226 -0.72 12.58 -5.63
C LYS A 226 -0.48 11.96 -4.27
N ASN A 227 0.34 10.91 -4.21
CA ASN A 227 0.59 10.21 -2.95
C ASN A 227 1.05 11.27 -1.95
N ILE A 228 0.29 11.43 -0.87
CA ILE A 228 0.51 12.41 0.19
C ILE A 228 1.99 12.36 0.62
N GLU A 229 2.56 11.16 0.71
CA GLU A 229 3.96 10.90 1.02
C GLU A 229 4.95 11.54 0.01
N THR A 230 4.61 11.58 -1.28
CA THR A 230 5.46 12.22 -2.31
C THR A 230 5.46 13.73 -2.17
N GLN A 231 4.34 14.32 -1.76
CA GLN A 231 4.26 15.76 -1.48
C GLN A 231 5.06 16.10 -0.23
N ILE A 232 4.90 15.32 0.84
CA ILE A 232 5.69 15.43 2.07
C ILE A 232 7.18 15.34 1.75
N LEU A 233 7.59 14.35 0.96
CA LEU A 233 8.98 14.18 0.56
C LEU A 233 9.49 15.35 -0.29
N ALA A 234 8.68 15.87 -1.23
CA ALA A 234 9.05 17.02 -2.05
C ALA A 234 9.20 18.30 -1.21
N LYS A 235 8.26 18.56 -0.29
CA LYS A 235 8.32 19.66 0.68
C LYS A 235 9.58 19.56 1.53
N HIS A 236 9.88 18.37 2.06
CA HIS A 236 11.09 18.11 2.84
C HIS A 236 12.36 18.36 2.01
N LYS A 237 12.46 17.78 0.81
CA LYS A 237 13.61 18.00 -0.08
C LYS A 237 13.84 19.48 -0.41
N LYS A 238 12.77 20.27 -0.55
CA LYS A 238 12.86 21.71 -0.77
C LYS A 238 13.47 22.42 0.44
N LYS A 239 12.96 22.15 1.65
CA LYS A 239 13.47 22.69 2.91
C LYS A 239 14.94 22.35 3.15
N GLU A 240 15.31 21.10 2.90
CA GLU A 240 16.69 20.63 3.07
C GLU A 240 17.64 21.26 2.05
N ARG A 241 17.17 21.50 0.81
CA ARG A 241 17.95 22.23 -0.19
C ARG A 241 18.20 23.67 0.24
N GLU A 242 17.22 24.33 0.85
CA GLU A 242 17.37 25.69 1.38
C GLU A 242 18.32 25.70 2.58
N ALA A 243 18.20 24.74 3.51
CA ALA A 243 19.13 24.60 4.63
C ALA A 243 20.56 24.30 4.17
N ALA A 244 20.73 23.48 3.12
CA ALA A 244 22.02 23.18 2.51
C ALA A 244 22.66 24.41 1.86
N LYS A 245 21.86 25.27 1.20
CA LYS A 245 22.34 26.57 0.69
C LYS A 245 22.84 27.47 1.82
N GLN A 246 22.23 27.38 3.00
CA GLN A 246 22.66 28.07 4.23
C GLN A 246 23.86 27.37 4.93
N GLY A 247 24.47 26.36 4.30
CA GLY A 247 25.63 25.64 4.84
C GLY A 247 25.31 24.58 5.90
N LYS A 248 24.04 24.32 6.20
CA LYS A 248 23.67 23.22 7.10
C LYS A 248 23.80 21.88 6.37
N ARG A 249 24.09 20.81 7.11
CA ARG A 249 24.16 19.46 6.55
C ARG A 249 22.76 19.00 6.14
N PRO A 250 22.55 18.51 4.91
CA PRO A 250 21.25 18.00 4.48
C PRO A 250 20.80 16.83 5.35
N PHE A 251 19.59 16.92 5.88
CA PHE A 251 18.94 15.84 6.61
C PHE A 251 17.98 15.09 5.68
N TYR A 252 17.77 13.80 5.91
CA TYR A 252 16.83 13.00 5.13
C TYR A 252 15.85 12.31 6.06
N LEU A 253 14.56 12.54 5.80
CA LEU A 253 13.51 11.96 6.62
C LEU A 253 13.48 10.43 6.47
N LYS A 254 13.38 9.72 7.60
CA LYS A 254 13.19 8.27 7.62
C LYS A 254 11.84 7.91 6.98
N LYS A 255 11.78 6.75 6.32
CA LYS A 255 10.54 6.25 5.69
C LYS A 255 9.38 6.06 6.66
N SER A 256 9.66 5.75 7.94
CA SER A 256 8.63 5.68 8.99
C SER A 256 7.98 7.04 9.25
N GLU A 257 8.79 8.08 9.30
CA GLU A 257 8.34 9.44 9.60
C GLU A 257 7.47 9.99 8.47
N ILE A 258 7.87 9.74 7.21
CA ILE A 258 7.07 10.09 6.03
C ILE A 258 5.68 9.43 6.10
N ARG A 259 5.63 8.16 6.51
CA ARG A 259 4.36 7.43 6.68
C ARG A 259 3.54 8.01 7.82
N ASN A 260 4.14 8.34 8.95
CA ASN A 260 3.44 8.96 10.09
C ASN A 260 2.85 10.31 9.70
N GLN A 261 3.62 11.17 9.02
CA GLN A 261 3.14 12.45 8.50
C GLN A 261 1.98 12.25 7.49
N GLY A 262 2.10 11.28 6.60
CA GLY A 262 1.03 10.94 5.67
C GLY A 262 -0.24 10.42 6.37
N LEU A 263 -0.10 9.70 7.48
CA LEU A 263 -1.23 9.26 8.31
C LEU A 263 -1.90 10.42 9.03
N ILE A 264 -1.13 11.40 9.53
CA ILE A 264 -1.65 12.62 10.16
C ILE A 264 -2.44 13.45 9.14
N GLU A 265 -1.86 13.78 7.97
CA GLU A 265 -2.57 14.54 6.93
C GLU A 265 -3.85 13.83 6.47
N LYS A 266 -3.82 12.49 6.39
CA LYS A 266 -5.01 11.67 6.08
C LYS A 266 -6.07 11.73 7.19
N TYR A 267 -5.65 11.72 8.45
CA TYR A 267 -6.55 11.86 9.60
C TYR A 267 -7.22 13.23 9.60
N ASP A 268 -6.45 14.31 9.42
CA ASP A 268 -6.97 15.67 9.38
C ASP A 268 -7.95 15.87 8.22
N HIS A 269 -7.65 15.32 7.05
CA HIS A 269 -8.58 15.31 5.92
C HIS A 269 -9.87 14.53 6.23
N LEU A 270 -9.77 13.38 6.92
CA LEU A 270 -10.96 12.61 7.31
C LEU A 270 -11.78 13.34 8.37
N LYS A 271 -11.13 14.02 9.31
CA LYS A 271 -11.75 14.85 10.35
C LYS A 271 -12.48 16.04 9.71
N SER A 272 -11.84 16.78 8.81
CA SER A 272 -12.44 17.91 8.11
C SER A 272 -13.59 17.50 7.17
N SER A 273 -13.49 16.31 6.55
CA SER A 273 -14.57 15.78 5.71
C SER A 273 -15.73 15.15 6.49
N GLY A 274 -15.65 15.05 7.82
CA GLY A 274 -16.67 14.41 8.67
C GLY A 274 -16.78 12.89 8.51
N LYS A 275 -15.81 12.24 7.84
CA LYS A 275 -15.85 10.80 7.51
C LYS A 275 -15.03 9.94 8.45
N LEU A 276 -14.51 10.54 9.53
CA LEU A 276 -13.60 9.90 10.47
C LEU A 276 -14.26 8.71 11.18
N ASP A 277 -15.47 8.89 11.71
CA ASP A 277 -16.15 7.85 12.49
C ASP A 277 -16.45 6.62 11.65
N SER A 278 -16.99 6.81 10.44
CA SER A 278 -17.21 5.70 9.50
C SER A 278 -15.90 4.99 9.12
N PHE A 279 -14.78 5.74 9.00
CA PHE A 279 -13.48 5.15 8.74
C PHE A 279 -12.98 4.31 9.92
N ILE A 280 -13.12 4.81 11.15
CA ILE A 280 -12.75 4.12 12.39
C ILE A 280 -13.61 2.86 12.55
N GLU A 281 -14.93 2.95 12.36
CA GLU A 281 -15.85 1.83 12.44
C GLU A 281 -15.49 0.72 11.43
N LYS A 282 -15.24 1.09 10.16
CA LYS A 282 -14.77 0.15 9.13
C LYS A 282 -13.40 -0.44 9.45
N LYS A 283 -12.53 0.29 10.14
CA LYS A 283 -11.23 -0.22 10.60
C LYS A 283 -11.42 -1.21 11.76
N ARG A 284 -12.27 -0.90 12.73
CA ARG A 284 -12.68 -1.78 13.84
C ARG A 284 -13.25 -3.10 13.31
N LYS A 285 -14.23 -3.05 12.39
CA LYS A 285 -14.82 -4.24 11.74
C LYS A 285 -13.78 -5.10 11.01
N ARG A 286 -12.87 -4.49 10.24
CA ARG A 286 -11.79 -5.22 9.54
C ARG A 286 -10.76 -5.83 10.49
N ASN A 287 -10.46 -5.16 11.60
CA ASN A 287 -9.56 -5.69 12.61
C ASN A 287 -10.21 -6.87 13.36
N ALA A 288 -11.44 -6.72 13.83
CA ALA A 288 -12.19 -7.80 14.47
C ALA A 288 -12.32 -9.03 13.56
N ALA A 289 -12.55 -8.85 12.26
CA ALA A 289 -12.58 -9.95 11.29
C ALA A 289 -11.21 -10.65 11.12
N LYS A 290 -10.10 -9.89 11.18
CA LYS A 290 -8.75 -10.46 11.17
C LYS A 290 -8.45 -11.21 12.46
N ASP A 291 -8.87 -10.66 13.59
CA ASP A 291 -8.67 -11.29 14.90
C ASP A 291 -9.48 -12.60 14.97
N ARG A 292 -10.70 -12.61 14.43
CA ARG A 292 -11.52 -13.84 14.28
C ARG A 292 -10.81 -14.92 13.47
N LYS A 293 -9.95 -14.58 12.51
CA LYS A 293 -9.14 -15.58 11.76
C LYS A 293 -8.14 -16.30 12.66
N PHE A 294 -7.68 -15.66 13.73
CA PHE A 294 -6.71 -16.22 14.67
C PHE A 294 -7.34 -16.71 15.98
N MET A 295 -8.65 -16.51 16.15
CA MET A 295 -9.39 -17.10 17.25
C MET A 295 -9.75 -18.55 16.91
N PRO A 296 -9.63 -19.49 17.86
CA PRO A 296 -10.11 -20.85 17.66
C PRO A 296 -11.60 -20.82 17.34
N TYR A 297 -12.03 -21.66 16.40
CA TYR A 297 -13.45 -21.85 16.14
C TYR A 297 -14.15 -22.27 17.43
N ALA A 298 -15.27 -21.63 17.75
CA ALA A 298 -16.12 -22.10 18.83
C ALA A 298 -16.45 -23.57 18.55
N ARG A 299 -16.18 -24.46 19.52
CA ARG A 299 -16.55 -25.87 19.40
C ARG A 299 -18.06 -25.94 19.15
N SER A 300 -18.45 -26.61 18.08
CA SER A 300 -19.85 -26.85 17.77
C SER A 300 -20.43 -27.82 18.81
N GLY A 301 -21.14 -27.29 19.81
CA GLY A 301 -22.05 -28.06 20.67
C GLY A 301 -21.40 -28.73 21.89
N GLU A 302 -21.53 -28.09 23.05
CA GLU A 302 -22.17 -28.76 24.18
C GLU A 302 -23.64 -28.32 24.13
N ASN A 303 -24.49 -29.11 23.46
CA ASN A 303 -25.91 -29.11 23.76
C ASN A 303 -26.01 -29.78 25.13
N VAL A 304 -26.05 -28.96 26.18
CA VAL A 304 -26.40 -29.44 27.53
C VAL A 304 -27.92 -29.45 27.56
N GLU A 305 -28.49 -30.65 27.48
CA GLU A 305 -29.89 -30.94 27.87
C GLU A 305 -30.14 -30.55 29.34
#